data_AF-A0A961Y3D2-F1
#
_entry.id   AF-A0A961Y3D2-F1
#
_cell.length_a   1.000
_cell.length_b   1.000
_cell.length_c   1.000
_cell.angle_alpha   90.00
_cell.angle_beta   90.00
_cell.angle_gamma   90.00
#
_symmetry.space_group_name_H-M   'P 1'
#
loop_
_entity.id
_entity.type
_entity.pdbx_description
1 polymer ?
#
loop_
_entity_poly.entity_id
_entity_poly.type
_entity_poly.pdbx_seq_one_letter_code
_entity_poly.pdbx_strand_id
1 'polypeptide(L)'
;MSRQGVQGFATKFALQQDRWNDFSFMTLYHLYYQIEGSSPTLIGPVKILRRGQTTQDGILITEPFDRLPRDFGSVGNSLDYYQRLNEIAGADRDEILAALNDIAANPQLEPLFDQEEGWRISLFRDNPEPAGFLADARHIYSRNDSEVPDLNIAFTFHPAGWATPIQFYFDAPGPLFYLGPTRELGPSKRKVLLPRRAMVLIGRNGSGKSTLLSRIARVAFASPSDRSWPQLTSVGVFQPPSIGFMRIGGSTLMTIGNLTPASYPVLI
;
A
#
# COMPACT_ATOMS: atom_id res chain seq x y z
N MET A 1 -20.87 0.01 10.78
CA MET A 1 -21.76 1.20 10.83
C MET A 1 -21.54 2.01 9.56
N SER A 2 -22.62 2.55 9.00
CA SER A 2 -22.67 3.31 7.75
C SER A 2 -21.57 4.38 7.69
N ARG A 3 -20.69 4.31 6.68
CA ARG A 3 -19.88 5.47 6.23
C ARG A 3 -20.89 6.45 5.65
N GLN A 4 -21.44 7.35 6.48
CA GLN A 4 -22.09 8.55 5.95
C GLN A 4 -21.08 9.21 5.02
N GLY A 5 -21.46 9.44 3.76
CA GLY A 5 -20.60 10.15 2.81
C GLY A 5 -20.21 11.49 3.42
N VAL A 6 -18.92 11.82 3.37
CA VAL A 6 -18.44 13.14 3.80
C VAL A 6 -19.15 14.18 2.93
N GLN A 7 -19.76 15.17 3.56
CA GLN A 7 -20.38 16.29 2.84
C GLN A 7 -19.30 17.02 2.03
N GLY A 8 -19.68 17.57 0.87
CA GLY A 8 -18.74 18.37 0.08
C GLY A 8 -18.15 19.52 0.89
N PHE A 9 -16.89 19.84 0.63
CA PHE A 9 -16.16 20.95 1.25
C PHE A 9 -15.71 21.96 0.20
N ALA A 10 -15.48 23.20 0.61
CA ALA A 10 -15.16 24.30 -0.32
C ALA A 10 -13.70 24.28 -0.82
N THR A 11 -12.86 23.41 -0.25
CA THR A 11 -11.43 23.29 -0.56
C THR A 11 -11.16 22.11 -1.50
N LYS A 12 -9.95 22.05 -2.06
CA LYS A 12 -9.53 20.91 -2.90
C LYS A 12 -9.37 19.61 -2.11
N PHE A 13 -9.02 19.71 -0.83
CA PHE A 13 -8.87 18.56 0.05
C PHE A 13 -9.37 18.88 1.46
N ALA A 14 -9.66 17.84 2.22
CA ALA A 14 -10.01 17.92 3.62
C ALA A 14 -9.42 16.74 4.40
N LEU A 15 -9.09 16.99 5.68
CA LEU A 15 -8.72 15.95 6.62
C LEU A 15 -9.90 15.67 7.54
N GLN A 16 -10.39 14.43 7.53
CA GLN A 16 -11.30 13.95 8.54
C GLN A 16 -10.50 13.23 9.61
N GLN A 17 -10.55 13.73 10.84
CA GLN A 17 -9.89 13.05 11.94
C GLN A 17 -10.54 11.70 12.24
N ASP A 18 -9.72 10.67 12.45
CA ASP A 18 -10.20 9.42 13.04
C ASP A 18 -10.16 9.53 14.57
N ARG A 19 -11.33 9.45 15.21
CA ARG A 19 -11.48 9.54 16.68
C ARG A 19 -11.65 8.17 17.33
N TRP A 20 -11.36 7.07 16.62
CA TRP A 20 -11.48 5.75 17.23
C TRP A 20 -10.45 5.56 18.36
N ASN A 21 -10.98 5.11 19.50
CA ASN A 21 -10.50 5.18 20.89
C ASN A 21 -9.18 4.44 21.26
N ASP A 22 -8.12 4.59 20.48
CA ASP A 22 -6.91 3.78 20.64
C ASP A 22 -5.77 4.67 21.17
N PHE A 23 -5.76 4.82 22.50
CA PHE A 23 -4.83 5.60 23.31
C PHE A 23 -3.35 5.40 22.93
N SER A 24 -2.72 6.46 22.40
CA SER A 24 -1.32 6.82 22.62
C SER A 24 -0.96 8.05 21.80
N PHE A 25 -1.29 8.13 20.51
CA PHE A 25 -0.99 9.29 19.67
C PHE A 25 -2.18 9.62 18.76
N MET A 26 -2.68 10.86 18.80
CA MET A 26 -3.76 11.32 17.94
C MET A 26 -3.23 11.86 16.60
N THR A 27 -2.62 10.98 15.79
CA THR A 27 -2.02 11.36 14.51
C THR A 27 -2.79 10.88 13.29
N LEU A 28 -3.84 10.05 13.43
CA LEU A 28 -4.52 9.44 12.28
C LEU A 28 -5.63 10.36 11.73
N TYR A 29 -5.54 10.64 10.44
CA TYR A 29 -6.53 11.39 9.66
C TYR A 29 -6.86 10.62 8.39
N HIS A 30 -8.03 10.90 7.81
CA HIS A 30 -8.43 10.44 6.49
C HIS A 30 -8.40 11.62 5.53
N LEU A 31 -7.58 11.52 4.48
CA LEU A 31 -7.50 12.53 3.43
C LEU A 31 -8.60 12.30 2.40
N TYR A 32 -9.38 13.34 2.16
CA TYR A 32 -10.37 13.42 1.10
C TYR A 32 -9.91 14.45 0.06
N TYR A 33 -10.15 14.15 -1.21
CA TYR A 33 -9.94 15.05 -2.34
C TYR A 33 -11.28 15.34 -3.02
N GLN A 34 -11.47 16.56 -3.49
CA GLN A 34 -12.70 16.97 -4.16
C GLN A 34 -12.38 17.81 -5.39
N ILE A 35 -13.05 17.46 -6.49
CA ILE A 35 -13.13 18.30 -7.69
C ILE A 35 -14.42 19.10 -7.59
N GLU A 36 -14.40 20.36 -8.01
CA GLU A 36 -15.59 21.20 -8.03
C GLU A 36 -16.74 20.51 -8.78
N GLY A 37 -17.90 20.40 -8.12
CA GLY A 37 -19.08 19.71 -8.67
C GLY A 37 -19.08 18.18 -8.56
N SER A 38 -18.04 17.55 -7.99
CA SER A 38 -18.00 16.11 -7.73
C SER A 38 -18.19 15.77 -6.25
N SER A 39 -18.58 14.52 -5.95
CA SER A 39 -18.53 14.04 -4.56
C SER A 39 -17.07 13.90 -4.10
N PRO A 40 -16.77 14.11 -2.81
CA PRO A 40 -15.45 13.84 -2.24
C PRO A 40 -15.02 12.39 -2.47
N THR A 41 -13.77 12.21 -2.89
CA THR A 41 -13.12 10.90 -3.03
C THR A 41 -12.17 10.70 -1.85
N LEU A 42 -12.26 9.53 -1.19
CA LEU A 42 -11.34 9.16 -0.14
C LEU A 42 -9.99 8.73 -0.75
N ILE A 43 -8.94 9.51 -0.49
CA ILE A 43 -7.57 9.13 -0.81
C ILE A 43 -7.10 8.07 0.20
N GLY A 44 -7.37 8.29 1.49
CA GLY A 44 -7.15 7.28 2.52
C GLY A 44 -6.49 7.79 3.79
N PRO A 45 -6.13 6.87 4.70
CA PRO A 45 -5.53 7.20 5.98
C PRO A 45 -4.11 7.77 5.82
N VAL A 46 -3.87 8.90 6.48
CA VAL A 46 -2.59 9.60 6.62
C VAL A 46 -2.31 9.84 8.10
N LYS A 47 -1.07 9.59 8.51
CA LYS A 47 -0.62 9.88 9.87
C LYS A 47 0.19 11.17 9.87
N ILE A 48 -0.13 12.09 10.77
CA ILE A 48 0.50 13.42 10.86
C ILE A 48 1.02 13.63 12.27
N LEU A 49 2.33 13.84 12.41
CA LEU A 49 3.03 13.97 13.68
C LEU A 49 3.61 15.39 13.80
N ARG A 50 3.49 16.01 14.98
CA ARG A 50 4.27 17.20 15.34
C ARG A 50 5.56 16.77 16.05
N ARG A 51 6.68 17.44 15.78
CA ARG A 51 7.90 17.28 16.59
C ARG A 51 7.63 17.61 18.06
N GLY A 52 8.19 16.81 18.96
CA GLY A 52 7.94 16.88 20.39
C GLY A 52 6.52 16.49 20.81
N GLN A 53 5.71 15.89 19.93
CA GLN A 53 4.40 15.36 20.33
C GLN A 53 4.59 14.14 21.23
N THR A 54 3.83 14.10 22.30
CA THR A 54 3.82 13.05 23.32
C THR A 54 2.45 12.40 23.41
N THR A 55 2.35 11.33 24.21
CA THR A 55 1.05 10.68 24.46
C THR A 55 0.06 11.50 25.28
N GLN A 56 0.52 12.61 25.87
CA GLN A 56 -0.31 13.55 26.62
C GLN A 56 -0.93 14.62 25.70
N ASP A 57 -0.38 14.80 24.49
CA ASP A 57 -0.93 15.72 23.52
C ASP A 57 -2.22 15.14 22.90
N GLY A 58 -3.25 15.99 22.84
CA GLY A 58 -4.49 15.67 22.16
C GLY A 58 -4.41 15.91 20.64
N ILE A 59 -5.53 16.35 20.10
CA ILE A 59 -5.68 16.68 18.68
C ILE A 59 -4.96 18.00 18.41
N LEU A 60 -3.97 17.99 17.51
CA LEU A 60 -3.14 19.18 17.23
C LEU A 60 -3.62 20.00 16.03
N ILE A 61 -4.32 19.37 15.08
CA ILE A 61 -4.91 20.05 13.92
C ILE A 61 -6.41 20.22 14.20
N THR A 62 -6.78 21.42 14.64
CA THR A 62 -8.17 21.76 15.00
C THR A 62 -8.78 22.82 14.11
N GLU A 63 -7.95 23.56 13.37
CA GLU A 63 -8.36 24.66 12.49
C GLU A 63 -8.00 24.37 11.03
N PRO A 64 -8.72 24.97 10.06
CA PRO A 64 -8.34 24.94 8.66
C PRO A 64 -6.93 25.50 8.43
N PHE A 65 -6.22 24.95 7.45
CA PHE A 65 -4.87 25.38 7.08
C PHE A 65 -4.66 25.27 5.57
N ASP A 66 -3.84 26.17 5.03
CA ASP A 66 -3.34 26.06 3.66
C ASP A 66 -2.10 25.15 3.60
N ARG A 67 -1.28 25.20 4.65
CA ARG A 67 -0.10 24.36 4.83
C ARG A 67 0.15 24.08 6.31
N LEU A 68 0.55 22.85 6.61
CA LEU A 68 0.96 22.50 7.96
C LEU A 68 2.22 23.24 8.38
N PRO A 69 2.31 23.68 9.64
CA PRO A 69 3.52 24.28 10.18
C PRO A 69 4.75 23.37 10.03
N ARG A 70 5.96 23.94 9.96
CA ARG A 70 7.22 23.24 9.62
C ARG A 70 7.67 22.18 10.64
N ASP A 71 7.04 22.16 11.81
CA ASP A 71 7.19 21.17 12.88
C ASP A 71 6.30 19.94 12.69
N PHE A 72 5.42 19.93 11.70
CA PHE A 72 4.60 18.77 11.34
C PHE A 72 5.16 18.03 10.14
N GLY A 73 5.00 16.71 10.15
CA GLY A 73 5.32 15.82 9.04
C GLY A 73 4.25 14.75 8.88
N SER A 74 3.94 14.38 7.64
CA SER A 74 2.95 13.35 7.32
C SER A 74 3.54 12.13 6.64
N VAL A 75 2.88 10.99 6.82
CA VAL A 75 3.13 9.75 6.09
C VAL A 75 1.79 9.05 5.81
N GLY A 76 1.55 8.67 4.55
CA GLY A 76 0.44 7.77 4.20
C GLY A 76 0.52 6.44 4.96
N ASN A 77 -0.59 5.94 5.48
CA ASN A 77 -0.61 4.70 6.28
C ASN A 77 -0.36 3.42 5.45
N SER A 78 -0.44 3.52 4.11
CA SER A 78 -0.10 2.43 3.19
C SER A 78 0.40 2.96 1.85
N LEU A 79 0.97 2.08 1.03
CA LEU A 79 1.37 2.44 -0.33
C LEU A 79 0.18 2.76 -1.23
N ASP A 80 -0.99 2.15 -0.97
CA ASP A 80 -2.23 2.42 -1.70
C ASP A 80 -2.63 3.90 -1.60
N TYR A 81 -2.28 4.59 -0.52
CA TYR A 81 -2.46 6.04 -0.37
C TYR A 81 -1.74 6.81 -1.49
N TYR A 82 -0.46 6.52 -1.70
CA TYR A 82 0.35 7.18 -2.74
C TYR A 82 -0.07 6.80 -4.16
N GLN A 83 -0.62 5.59 -4.34
CA GLN A 83 -1.18 5.18 -5.62
C GLN A 83 -2.44 5.98 -5.97
N ARG A 84 -3.39 6.12 -5.03
CA ARG A 84 -4.60 6.95 -5.24
C ARG A 84 -4.27 8.42 -5.42
N LEU A 85 -3.21 8.92 -4.77
CA LEU A 85 -2.69 10.26 -5.03
C LEU A 85 -2.16 10.45 -6.46
N ASN A 86 -1.71 9.39 -7.14
CA ASN A 86 -1.35 9.48 -8.57
C ASN A 86 -2.57 9.39 -9.51
N GLU A 87 -3.74 9.03 -9.00
CA GLU A 87 -4.98 8.98 -9.80
C GLU A 87 -5.63 10.37 -9.93
N ILE A 88 -5.16 11.37 -9.16
CA ILE A 88 -5.59 12.76 -9.25
C ILE A 88 -4.62 13.60 -10.09
N ALA A 89 -4.99 14.83 -10.44
CA ALA A 89 -4.13 15.71 -11.23
C ALA A 89 -2.79 15.96 -10.53
N GLY A 90 -1.67 15.82 -11.26
CA GLY A 90 -0.33 15.91 -10.68
C GLY A 90 -0.05 17.22 -9.93
N ALA A 91 -0.57 18.34 -10.41
CA ALA A 91 -0.45 19.64 -9.72
C ALA A 91 -1.14 19.63 -8.35
N ASP A 92 -2.36 19.06 -8.27
CA ASP A 92 -3.11 18.97 -7.02
C ASP A 92 -2.46 17.96 -6.06
N ARG A 93 -1.97 16.83 -6.59
CA ARG A 93 -1.17 15.86 -5.81
C ARG A 93 0.03 16.53 -5.15
N ASP A 94 0.83 17.25 -5.93
CA ASP A 94 2.05 17.87 -5.46
C ASP A 94 1.75 19.01 -4.46
N GLU A 95 0.67 19.77 -4.69
CA GLU A 95 0.15 20.78 -3.76
C GLU A 95 -0.25 20.15 -2.41
N ILE A 96 -1.01 19.05 -2.43
CA ILE A 96 -1.46 18.34 -1.22
C ILE A 96 -0.27 17.78 -0.43
N LEU A 97 0.65 17.07 -1.10
CA LEU A 97 1.83 16.49 -0.44
C LEU A 97 2.73 17.57 0.18
N ALA A 98 2.86 18.72 -0.50
CA ALA A 98 3.59 19.87 0.03
C ALA A 98 2.84 20.57 1.19
N ALA A 99 1.51 20.65 1.14
CA ALA A 99 0.69 21.21 2.21
C ALA A 99 0.74 20.36 3.48
N LEU A 100 0.86 19.04 3.35
CA LEU A 100 0.91 18.09 4.47
C LEU A 100 2.33 17.82 4.99
N ASN A 101 3.37 18.44 4.42
CA ASN A 101 4.77 18.14 4.74
C ASN A 101 5.06 16.62 4.66
N ASP A 102 4.69 15.99 3.55
CA ASP A 102 4.82 14.53 3.42
C ASP A 102 6.28 14.09 3.36
N ILE A 103 6.65 13.15 4.23
CA ILE A 103 8.04 12.70 4.45
C ILE A 103 8.50 11.78 3.31
N ALA A 104 7.60 11.02 2.68
CA ALA A 104 7.97 10.24 1.51
C ALA A 104 8.27 11.17 0.31
N ALA A 105 7.46 12.23 0.16
CA ALA A 105 7.59 13.24 -0.87
C ALA A 105 8.76 14.22 -0.67
N ASN A 106 9.11 14.49 0.59
CA ASN A 106 10.25 15.32 0.95
C ASN A 106 11.21 14.56 1.89
N PRO A 107 12.16 13.78 1.34
CA PRO A 107 13.11 12.99 2.11
C PRO A 107 13.93 13.80 3.12
N GLN A 108 14.09 15.11 2.89
CA GLN A 108 14.85 15.99 3.79
C GLN A 108 14.17 16.18 5.14
N LEU A 109 12.88 15.82 5.27
CA LEU A 109 12.15 15.86 6.53
C LEU A 109 12.47 14.65 7.41
N GLU A 110 12.86 13.51 6.85
CA GLU A 110 13.05 12.26 7.60
C GLU A 110 13.97 12.41 8.83
N PRO A 111 15.16 13.02 8.75
CA PRO A 111 16.04 13.19 9.91
C PRO A 111 15.50 14.12 10.99
N LEU A 112 14.42 14.88 10.71
CA LEU A 112 13.78 15.75 11.69
C LEU A 112 12.74 15.01 12.54
N PHE A 113 12.32 13.81 12.11
CA PHE A 113 11.26 13.04 12.77
C PHE A 113 11.71 11.64 13.19
N ASP A 114 12.77 11.08 12.64
CA ASP A 114 13.18 9.69 12.88
C ASP A 114 13.55 9.37 14.34
N GLN A 115 13.89 10.39 15.14
CA GLN A 115 14.14 10.30 16.58
C GLN A 115 12.92 10.63 17.45
N GLU A 116 11.81 11.09 16.87
CA GLU A 116 10.60 11.43 17.63
C GLU A 116 9.94 10.15 18.17
N GLU A 117 9.40 10.22 19.39
CA GLU A 117 8.74 9.06 20.03
C GLU A 117 7.63 8.51 19.11
N GLY A 118 6.83 9.42 18.54
CA GLY A 118 5.74 9.14 17.62
C GLY A 118 6.15 8.51 16.28
N TRP A 119 7.43 8.51 15.91
CA TRP A 119 7.89 7.90 14.66
C TRP A 119 7.58 6.40 14.62
N ARG A 120 8.11 5.66 15.59
CA ARG A 120 7.96 4.19 15.63
C ARG A 120 6.62 3.76 16.19
N ILE A 121 6.11 4.46 17.21
CA ILE A 121 4.89 4.04 17.91
C ILE A 121 3.62 4.62 17.28
N SER A 122 3.72 5.59 16.37
CA SER A 122 2.56 6.14 15.66
C SER A 122 2.69 6.01 14.15
N LEU A 123 3.56 6.83 13.51
CA LEU A 123 3.68 6.88 12.04
C LEU A 123 3.92 5.48 11.45
N PHE A 124 4.86 4.74 12.00
CA PHE A 124 5.28 3.42 11.52
C PHE A 124 4.91 2.26 12.44
N ARG A 125 3.92 2.43 13.32
CA ARG A 125 3.45 1.37 14.24
C ARG A 125 3.23 0.03 13.54
N ASP A 126 2.57 0.07 12.39
CA ASP A 126 2.15 -1.10 11.62
C ASP A 126 3.17 -1.48 10.53
N ASN A 127 4.31 -0.80 10.51
CA ASN A 127 5.33 -0.96 9.49
C ASN A 127 6.74 -1.05 10.11
N PRO A 128 7.27 -2.28 10.28
CA PRO A 128 8.54 -2.48 10.97
C PRO A 128 9.77 -2.00 10.18
N GLU A 129 9.62 -1.62 8.90
CA GLU A 129 10.72 -1.16 8.03
C GLU A 129 10.40 0.22 7.41
N PRO A 130 10.53 1.33 8.18
CA PRO A 130 10.20 2.68 7.70
C PRO A 130 10.94 3.09 6.44
N ALA A 131 12.26 2.81 6.38
CA ALA A 131 13.11 3.20 5.24
C ALA A 131 12.65 2.54 3.93
N GLY A 132 12.36 1.22 3.96
CA GLY A 132 11.86 0.49 2.80
C GLY A 132 10.50 1.02 2.34
N PHE A 133 9.62 1.34 3.28
CA PHE A 133 8.32 1.94 2.96
C PHE A 133 8.43 3.33 2.35
N LEU A 134 9.26 4.21 2.91
CA LEU A 134 9.47 5.55 2.37
C LEU A 134 10.10 5.50 0.98
N ALA A 135 11.01 4.56 0.73
CA ALA A 135 11.57 4.33 -0.60
C ALA A 135 10.50 3.85 -1.60
N ASP A 136 9.68 2.87 -1.22
CA ASP A 136 8.57 2.37 -2.04
C ASP A 136 7.55 3.48 -2.34
N ALA A 137 7.14 4.23 -1.30
CA ALA A 137 6.20 5.34 -1.42
C ALA A 137 6.72 6.40 -2.38
N ARG A 138 8.02 6.75 -2.25
CA ARG A 138 8.70 7.69 -3.13
C ARG A 138 8.68 7.25 -4.58
N HIS A 139 9.02 6.00 -4.83
CA HIS A 139 9.00 5.44 -6.17
C HIS A 139 7.60 5.34 -6.77
N ILE A 140 6.57 5.23 -5.93
CA ILE A 140 5.17 5.26 -6.37
C ILE A 140 4.79 6.68 -6.78
N TYR A 141 4.91 7.68 -5.90
CA TYR A 141 4.38 9.02 -6.21
C TYR A 141 5.22 9.76 -7.27
N SER A 142 6.52 9.48 -7.42
CA SER A 142 7.40 10.15 -8.38
C SER A 142 7.14 9.78 -9.86
N ARG A 143 6.08 9.01 -10.16
CA ARG A 143 5.82 8.46 -11.49
C ARG A 143 5.17 9.50 -12.41
N ASN A 144 5.75 9.61 -13.61
CA ASN A 144 5.00 9.78 -14.85
C ASN A 144 4.59 8.38 -15.34
N ASP A 145 3.41 8.25 -15.94
CA ASP A 145 2.64 7.01 -16.23
C ASP A 145 3.32 5.85 -16.99
N SER A 146 4.62 5.90 -17.29
CA SER A 146 5.30 4.98 -18.22
C SER A 146 6.29 3.99 -17.60
N GLU A 147 6.62 4.08 -16.30
CA GLU A 147 7.63 3.20 -15.70
C GLU A 147 7.00 2.03 -14.94
N VAL A 148 7.14 0.79 -15.43
CA VAL A 148 6.76 -0.40 -14.64
C VAL A 148 7.76 -0.55 -13.48
N PRO A 149 7.31 -0.58 -12.22
CA PRO A 149 8.22 -0.64 -11.09
C PRO A 149 8.99 -1.96 -11.08
N ASP A 150 10.27 -1.92 -10.71
CA ASP A 150 10.99 -3.09 -10.22
C ASP A 150 10.62 -3.33 -8.74
N LEU A 151 9.33 -3.48 -8.48
CA LEU A 151 8.80 -3.78 -7.15
C LEU A 151 9.10 -5.26 -6.87
N ASN A 152 10.29 -5.52 -6.31
CA ASN A 152 10.68 -6.83 -5.76
C ASN A 152 9.82 -7.12 -4.52
N ILE A 153 8.54 -7.40 -4.71
CA ILE A 153 7.62 -7.67 -3.60
C ILE A 153 7.66 -9.17 -3.34
N ALA A 154 8.37 -9.57 -2.29
CA ALA A 154 8.12 -10.86 -1.66
C ALA A 154 7.11 -10.62 -0.55
N PHE A 155 6.03 -11.41 -0.53
CA PHE A 155 5.09 -11.37 0.60
C PHE A 155 4.63 -12.77 0.95
N THR A 156 4.22 -12.93 2.20
CA THR A 156 3.70 -14.19 2.72
C THR A 156 2.25 -14.00 3.11
N PHE A 157 1.39 -14.93 2.70
CA PHE A 157 0.04 -15.03 3.23
C PHE A 157 -0.03 -16.21 4.20
N HIS A 158 -0.58 -15.97 5.37
CA HIS A 158 -0.81 -16.95 6.43
C HIS A 158 -2.31 -17.21 6.54
N PRO A 159 -2.89 -18.20 5.82
CA PRO A 159 -4.31 -18.49 5.91
C PRO A 159 -4.64 -19.07 7.29
N ALA A 160 -5.70 -18.59 7.92
CA ALA A 160 -6.09 -19.09 9.23
C ALA A 160 -6.44 -20.58 9.18
N GLY A 161 -5.87 -21.36 10.12
CA GLY A 161 -6.06 -22.80 10.23
C GLY A 161 -5.27 -23.64 9.22
N TRP A 162 -4.36 -23.05 8.44
CA TRP A 162 -3.47 -23.78 7.54
C TRP A 162 -2.11 -23.97 8.20
N ALA A 163 -1.52 -25.16 8.07
CA ALA A 163 -0.25 -25.48 8.71
C ALA A 163 0.95 -24.74 8.08
N THR A 164 0.87 -24.44 6.78
CA THR A 164 1.96 -23.84 6.02
C THR A 164 1.55 -22.49 5.43
N PRO A 165 2.37 -21.45 5.60
CA PRO A 165 2.16 -20.20 4.90
C PRO A 165 2.46 -20.32 3.41
N ILE A 166 1.94 -19.38 2.63
CA ILE A 166 2.13 -19.31 1.19
C ILE A 166 2.98 -18.09 0.87
N GLN A 167 4.17 -18.36 0.33
CA GLN A 167 5.11 -17.33 -0.07
C GLN A 167 4.90 -16.99 -1.54
N PHE A 168 4.77 -15.70 -1.80
CA PHE A 168 4.57 -15.15 -3.12
C PHE A 168 5.83 -14.43 -3.55
N TYR A 169 6.40 -14.93 -4.65
CA TYR A 169 7.56 -14.35 -5.32
C TYR A 169 7.10 -13.86 -6.69
N PHE A 170 7.18 -12.55 -6.92
CA PHE A 170 6.92 -12.00 -8.26
C PHE A 170 8.11 -12.11 -9.20
N ASP A 171 9.25 -12.55 -8.67
CA ASP A 171 10.49 -12.81 -9.38
C ASP A 171 10.70 -14.31 -9.43
N ALA A 172 10.56 -14.88 -10.63
CA ALA A 172 10.95 -16.25 -10.83
C ALA A 172 12.48 -16.35 -10.68
N PRO A 173 12.99 -17.26 -9.82
CA PRO A 173 14.41 -17.55 -9.83
C PRO A 173 14.80 -18.04 -11.23
N GLY A 174 15.96 -17.61 -11.71
CA GLY A 174 16.43 -18.05 -13.02
C GLY A 174 16.62 -19.57 -13.04
N PRO A 175 16.20 -20.26 -14.11
CA PRO A 175 16.55 -21.66 -14.30
C PRO A 175 18.07 -21.82 -14.20
N LEU A 176 18.53 -22.88 -13.53
CA LEU A 176 19.93 -23.29 -13.66
C LEU A 176 20.24 -23.47 -15.16
N PHE A 177 21.29 -22.79 -15.63
CA PHE A 177 21.75 -22.83 -17.02
C PHE A 177 20.78 -22.25 -18.08
N TYR A 178 20.08 -21.16 -17.75
CA TYR A 178 19.31 -20.42 -18.77
C TYR A 178 20.22 -19.68 -19.76
N LEU A 179 20.23 -20.09 -21.03
CA LEU A 179 20.96 -19.47 -22.14
C LEU A 179 20.04 -18.71 -23.12
N GLY A 180 18.77 -18.52 -22.76
CA GLY A 180 17.79 -17.85 -23.61
C GLY A 180 17.84 -16.31 -23.52
N PRO A 181 16.98 -15.63 -24.30
CA PRO A 181 16.91 -14.18 -24.30
C PRO A 181 16.35 -13.62 -22.99
N THR A 182 17.02 -12.60 -22.44
CA THR A 182 16.53 -11.81 -21.30
C THR A 182 15.92 -10.50 -21.79
N ARG A 183 14.96 -9.95 -21.05
CA ARG A 183 14.44 -8.59 -21.27
C ARG A 183 15.11 -7.60 -20.33
N GLU A 184 15.38 -6.38 -20.79
CA GLU A 184 15.78 -5.26 -19.91
C GLU A 184 14.55 -4.54 -19.37
N LEU A 185 14.51 -4.29 -18.06
CA LEU A 185 13.40 -3.62 -17.39
C LEU A 185 13.85 -2.30 -16.73
N GLY A 186 13.05 -1.26 -16.93
CA GLY A 186 13.19 0.04 -16.27
C GLY A 186 14.44 0.84 -16.68
N PRO A 187 14.65 2.02 -16.08
CA PRO A 187 15.82 2.86 -16.34
C PRO A 187 17.15 2.18 -15.96
N SER A 188 17.11 1.25 -15.00
CA SER A 188 18.26 0.45 -14.56
C SER A 188 18.69 -0.61 -15.58
N LYS A 189 17.89 -0.85 -16.64
CA LYS A 189 18.13 -1.87 -17.68
C LYS A 189 18.40 -3.26 -17.10
N ARG A 190 17.76 -3.59 -15.97
CA ARG A 190 17.97 -4.88 -15.31
C ARG A 190 17.50 -6.01 -16.21
N LYS A 191 18.39 -6.98 -16.48
CA LYS A 191 18.05 -8.18 -17.24
C LYS A 191 17.18 -9.12 -16.41
N VAL A 192 16.03 -9.49 -16.94
CA VAL A 192 15.01 -10.32 -16.27
C VAL A 192 14.46 -11.39 -17.21
N LEU A 193 13.92 -12.46 -16.62
CA LEU A 193 13.25 -13.55 -17.31
C LEU A 193 11.73 -13.35 -17.30
N LEU A 194 11.05 -13.75 -18.38
CA LEU A 194 9.59 -13.71 -18.48
C LEU A 194 8.95 -15.03 -18.02
N PRO A 195 7.73 -15.02 -17.44
CA PRO A 195 6.97 -13.85 -16.97
C PRO A 195 7.17 -13.61 -15.46
N ARG A 196 7.61 -12.41 -15.08
CA ARG A 196 7.37 -11.87 -13.73
C ARG A 196 5.87 -11.60 -13.60
N ARG A 197 5.34 -11.49 -12.37
CA ARG A 197 3.94 -11.04 -12.16
C ARG A 197 2.85 -11.99 -12.68
N ALA A 198 3.21 -13.22 -12.97
CA ALA A 198 2.28 -14.30 -13.26
C ALA A 198 2.46 -15.40 -12.23
N MET A 199 1.36 -15.78 -11.57
CA MET A 199 1.36 -16.85 -10.59
C MET A 199 0.32 -17.88 -11.01
N VAL A 200 0.74 -19.14 -11.11
CA VAL A 200 -0.14 -20.25 -11.50
C VAL A 200 -0.38 -21.12 -10.27
N LEU A 201 -1.64 -21.22 -9.86
CA LEU A 201 -2.07 -22.08 -8.76
C LEU A 201 -2.60 -23.41 -9.30
N ILE A 202 -1.85 -24.49 -9.10
CA ILE A 202 -2.15 -25.84 -9.62
C ILE A 202 -2.51 -26.79 -8.48
N GLY A 203 -3.52 -27.62 -8.68
CA GLY A 203 -3.96 -28.63 -7.72
C GLY A 203 -5.23 -29.33 -8.16
N ARG A 204 -5.56 -30.49 -7.56
CA ARG A 204 -6.77 -31.26 -7.87
C ARG A 204 -8.06 -30.45 -7.64
N ASN A 205 -9.18 -30.86 -8.22
CA ASN A 205 -10.49 -30.30 -7.85
C ASN A 205 -10.75 -30.53 -6.35
N GLY A 206 -11.29 -29.52 -5.66
CA GLY A 206 -11.50 -29.58 -4.21
C GLY A 206 -10.27 -29.32 -3.33
N SER A 207 -9.07 -29.11 -3.90
CA SER A 207 -7.84 -28.84 -3.12
C SER A 207 -7.78 -27.46 -2.43
N GLY A 208 -8.84 -26.65 -2.50
CA GLY A 208 -8.89 -25.34 -1.84
C GLY A 208 -8.33 -24.16 -2.64
N LYS A 209 -8.04 -24.32 -3.94
CA LYS A 209 -7.53 -23.24 -4.81
C LYS A 209 -8.42 -21.98 -4.79
N SER A 210 -9.71 -22.14 -5.03
CA SER A 210 -10.68 -21.04 -5.01
C SER A 210 -10.85 -20.45 -3.62
N THR A 211 -10.73 -21.28 -2.58
CA THR A 211 -10.75 -20.84 -1.18
C THR A 211 -9.55 -19.97 -0.84
N LEU A 212 -8.36 -20.31 -1.33
CA LEU A 212 -7.18 -19.48 -1.15
C LEU A 212 -7.35 -18.11 -1.82
N LEU A 213 -7.77 -18.09 -3.08
CA LEU A 213 -7.97 -16.84 -3.82
C LEU A 213 -9.04 -15.95 -3.18
N SER A 214 -10.15 -16.53 -2.71
CA SER A 214 -11.19 -15.76 -2.02
C SER A 214 -10.71 -15.19 -0.69
N ARG A 215 -9.89 -15.93 0.07
CA ARG A 215 -9.27 -15.45 1.31
C ARG A 215 -8.28 -14.31 1.05
N ILE A 216 -7.41 -14.45 0.05
CA ILE A 216 -6.48 -13.40 -0.38
C ILE A 216 -7.25 -12.15 -0.76
N ALA A 217 -8.25 -12.27 -1.64
CA ALA A 217 -9.06 -11.14 -2.07
C ALA A 217 -9.73 -10.43 -0.89
N ARG A 218 -10.35 -11.21 0.02
CA ARG A 218 -11.05 -10.67 1.19
C ARG A 218 -10.13 -9.87 2.12
N VAL A 219 -8.92 -10.38 2.39
CA VAL A 219 -7.96 -9.68 3.26
C VAL A 219 -7.31 -8.49 2.52
N ALA A 220 -6.99 -8.65 1.24
CA ALA A 220 -6.31 -7.61 0.46
C ALA A 220 -7.20 -6.38 0.20
N PHE A 221 -8.52 -6.57 0.08
CA PHE A 221 -9.47 -5.49 -0.14
C PHE A 221 -9.78 -4.68 1.13
N ALA A 222 -9.52 -5.25 2.31
CA ALA A 222 -9.66 -4.53 3.57
C ALA A 222 -8.58 -3.46 3.70
N SER A 223 -8.91 -2.34 4.35
CA SER A 223 -7.91 -1.32 4.68
C SER A 223 -6.87 -1.88 5.67
N PRO A 224 -5.63 -1.35 5.70
CA PRO A 224 -4.60 -1.84 6.61
C PRO A 224 -5.06 -1.88 8.08
N SER A 225 -5.82 -0.88 8.52
CA SER A 225 -6.39 -0.80 9.88
C SER A 225 -7.42 -1.90 10.13
N ASP A 226 -8.32 -2.15 9.17
CA ASP A 226 -9.38 -3.17 9.31
C ASP A 226 -8.81 -4.59 9.37
N ARG A 227 -7.63 -4.85 8.78
CA ARG A 227 -7.01 -6.19 8.77
C ARG A 227 -6.64 -6.72 10.15
N SER A 228 -6.53 -5.84 11.14
CA SER A 228 -6.33 -6.23 12.54
C SER A 228 -7.58 -6.86 13.18
N TRP A 229 -8.76 -6.67 12.57
CA TRP A 229 -10.02 -7.12 13.15
C TRP A 229 -10.12 -8.65 13.18
N PRO A 230 -10.67 -9.26 14.27
CA PRO A 230 -10.82 -10.71 14.41
C PRO A 230 -11.51 -11.39 13.23
N GLN A 231 -12.46 -10.71 12.59
CA GLN A 231 -13.21 -11.23 11.44
C GLN A 231 -12.35 -11.37 10.17
N LEU A 232 -11.23 -10.64 10.07
CA LEU A 232 -10.29 -10.73 8.95
C LEU A 232 -9.07 -11.57 9.30
N THR A 233 -8.55 -11.48 10.53
CA THR A 233 -7.45 -12.36 10.98
C THR A 233 -7.86 -13.83 11.00
N SER A 234 -9.14 -14.15 11.23
CA SER A 234 -9.71 -15.50 11.07
C SER A 234 -9.83 -15.97 9.62
N VAL A 235 -9.55 -15.11 8.63
CA VAL A 235 -9.46 -15.45 7.20
C VAL A 235 -7.98 -15.71 6.84
N GLY A 236 -7.10 -14.80 7.25
CA GLY A 236 -5.66 -14.90 7.11
C GLY A 236 -4.95 -13.55 7.28
N VAL A 237 -3.62 -13.58 7.31
CA VAL A 237 -2.78 -12.39 7.55
C VAL A 237 -1.70 -12.29 6.47
N PHE A 238 -1.46 -11.07 5.96
CA PHE A 238 -0.30 -10.81 5.09
C PHE A 238 0.91 -10.38 5.91
N GLN A 239 2.09 -10.78 5.43
CA GLN A 239 3.37 -10.30 5.91
C GLN A 239 4.18 -9.77 4.71
N PRO A 240 4.57 -8.48 4.71
CA PRO A 240 4.25 -7.49 5.73
C PRO A 240 2.73 -7.12 5.76
N PRO A 241 2.20 -6.59 6.88
CA PRO A 241 0.77 -6.24 7.00
C PRO A 241 0.29 -5.17 5.99
N SER A 242 1.22 -4.37 5.48
CA SER A 242 1.00 -3.26 4.54
C SER A 242 0.70 -3.70 3.10
N ILE A 243 0.69 -4.99 2.78
CA ILE A 243 0.41 -5.51 1.42
C ILE A 243 -1.08 -5.37 1.08
N GLY A 244 -1.45 -4.44 0.18
CA GLY A 244 -2.84 -4.20 -0.24
C GLY A 244 -3.24 -4.80 -1.59
N PHE A 245 -4.56 -4.77 -1.88
CA PHE A 245 -5.12 -5.24 -3.15
C PHE A 245 -4.48 -4.53 -4.35
N MET A 246 -4.21 -3.22 -4.27
CA MET A 246 -3.60 -2.49 -5.39
C MET A 246 -2.12 -2.89 -5.60
N ARG A 247 -1.42 -3.29 -4.53
CA ARG A 247 -0.06 -3.86 -4.62
C ARG A 247 -0.05 -5.25 -5.29
N ILE A 248 -1.12 -6.04 -5.12
CA ILE A 248 -1.29 -7.37 -5.74
C ILE A 248 -1.89 -7.25 -7.17
N GLY A 249 -2.90 -6.40 -7.37
CA GLY A 249 -3.70 -6.28 -8.58
C GLY A 249 -3.13 -5.32 -9.63
N GLY A 250 -2.45 -4.24 -9.22
CA GLY A 250 -1.73 -3.34 -10.14
C GLY A 250 -0.50 -4.00 -10.78
N SER A 251 -0.25 -5.27 -10.46
CA SER A 251 0.97 -5.97 -10.81
C SER A 251 0.78 -7.47 -11.07
N THR A 252 -0.42 -8.06 -11.15
CA THR A 252 -0.55 -9.52 -11.34
C THR A 252 -1.74 -9.93 -12.20
N LEU A 253 -1.51 -10.79 -13.20
CA LEU A 253 -2.58 -11.54 -13.86
C LEU A 253 -2.72 -12.90 -13.16
N MET A 254 -3.84 -13.12 -12.46
CA MET A 254 -4.14 -14.41 -11.84
C MET A 254 -5.11 -15.20 -12.73
N THR A 255 -4.72 -16.42 -13.13
CA THR A 255 -5.58 -17.33 -13.89
C THR A 255 -5.75 -18.66 -13.15
N ILE A 256 -6.94 -19.24 -13.24
CA ILE A 256 -7.29 -20.55 -12.64
C ILE A 256 -7.38 -21.56 -13.78
N GLY A 257 -6.42 -22.49 -13.85
CA GLY A 257 -6.42 -23.56 -14.84
C GLY A 257 -6.72 -24.93 -14.20
N ASN A 258 -7.53 -25.75 -14.87
CA ASN A 258 -7.57 -27.19 -14.67
C ASN A 258 -6.77 -27.83 -15.81
N LEU A 259 -5.62 -28.42 -15.53
CA LEU A 259 -4.88 -29.19 -16.52
C LEU A 259 -5.41 -30.63 -16.52
N THR A 260 -6.26 -30.95 -17.50
CA THR A 260 -6.34 -32.32 -18.02
C THR A 260 -5.16 -32.55 -18.97
N PRO A 261 -4.55 -33.75 -19.00
CA PRO A 261 -3.39 -34.01 -19.85
C PRO A 261 -3.84 -34.07 -21.31
N ALA A 262 -3.80 -32.94 -22.01
CA ALA A 262 -3.91 -32.89 -23.45
C ALA A 262 -2.48 -32.83 -24.02
N SER A 263 -2.01 -33.99 -24.45
CA SER A 263 -0.97 -34.20 -25.45
C SER A 263 -1.14 -33.19 -26.57
N TYR A 264 -0.08 -32.47 -27.01
CA TYR A 264 0.12 -31.96 -28.38
C TYR A 264 1.50 -31.27 -28.51
N PRO A 265 2.03 -31.14 -29.74
CA PRO A 265 3.37 -31.61 -30.07
C PRO A 265 4.45 -30.52 -30.06
N VAL A 266 5.69 -31.01 -30.03
CA VAL A 266 6.89 -30.28 -30.46
C VAL A 266 6.73 -29.86 -31.92
N LEU A 267 7.04 -28.60 -32.27
CA LEU A 267 7.94 -28.26 -33.38
C LEU A 267 8.13 -26.75 -33.58
N ILE A 268 9.44 -26.43 -33.66
CA ILE A 268 10.19 -25.25 -34.18
C ILE A 268 9.94 -23.90 -33.51
#